data_AF-A0A0D0A725-F1
#
_entry.id   AF-A0A0D0A725-F1
#
_cell.length_a   1.000
_cell.length_b   1.000
_cell.length_c   1.000
_cell.angle_alpha   90.00
_cell.angle_beta   90.00
_cell.angle_gamma   90.00
#
_symmetry.space_group_name_H-M   'P 1'
#
loop_
_entity.id
_entity.type
_entity.pdbx_description
1 polymer ?
#
loop_
_entity_poly.entity_id
_entity_poly.type
_entity_poly.pdbx_seq_one_letter_code
_entity_poly.pdbx_strand_id
1 'polypeptide(L)'
;MAHIDNKGFKVQWFEVQSAAHEEIVHFCDYIPEYLQPDTQRKLRKAITGNISEKLRIPGYVYALNVCDPEIEGKLSLKIGFSKDVKKRHAEWKKKCHSSIRDIRGWWPLTIIEDKDDDEISIQKFIGDDHQGIKGPMAEQLERLVHIELKDLATHAPYLHPNFPDVHFSDIPRLPKVKTKPCPDCNGTRHQEVFSFTRVKEGEFFGREWEDIVKPVIRKWGLFLMKHFSQDRISSAF
;
A
#
# COMPACT_ATOMS: atom_id res chain seq x y z
N MET A 1 -1.68 -16.28 -25.89
CA MET A 1 -0.76 -15.79 -26.96
C MET A 1 -0.14 -14.48 -26.48
N ALA A 2 1.18 -14.29 -26.60
CA ALA A 2 1.84 -13.06 -26.17
C ALA A 2 1.66 -11.97 -27.23
N HIS A 3 1.08 -10.83 -26.85
CA HIS A 3 1.01 -9.64 -27.71
C HIS A 3 2.29 -8.83 -27.51
N ILE A 4 2.94 -8.43 -28.61
CA ILE A 4 4.11 -7.55 -28.59
C ILE A 4 3.61 -6.13 -28.83
N ASP A 5 4.05 -5.15 -28.05
CA ASP A 5 3.73 -3.73 -28.30
C ASP A 5 4.69 -3.10 -29.33
N ASN A 6 4.37 -1.87 -29.75
CA ASN A 6 5.18 -1.08 -30.69
C ASN A 6 6.59 -0.74 -30.19
N LYS A 7 6.97 -1.14 -28.97
CA LYS A 7 8.32 -0.96 -28.40
C LYS A 7 9.13 -2.26 -28.35
N GLY A 8 8.59 -3.37 -28.88
CA GLY A 8 9.29 -4.66 -28.94
C GLY A 8 9.32 -5.41 -27.61
N PHE A 9 8.55 -4.96 -26.61
CA PHE A 9 8.43 -5.66 -25.33
C PHE A 9 7.28 -6.67 -25.39
N LYS A 10 7.52 -7.88 -24.86
CA LYS A 10 6.43 -8.84 -24.63
C LYS A 10 5.49 -8.27 -23.57
N VAL A 11 4.34 -7.76 -23.98
CA VAL A 11 3.32 -7.30 -23.03
C VAL A 11 2.74 -8.52 -22.35
N GLN A 12 3.05 -8.66 -21.06
CA GLN A 12 2.45 -9.66 -20.21
C GLN A 12 1.09 -9.14 -19.73
N TRP A 13 0.06 -9.97 -19.86
CA TRP A 13 -1.31 -9.69 -19.43
C TRP A 13 -1.82 -10.84 -18.56
N PHE A 14 -2.93 -10.60 -17.88
CA PHE A 14 -3.66 -11.64 -17.14
C PHE A 14 -5.16 -11.46 -17.32
N GLU A 15 -5.88 -12.57 -17.22
CA GLU A 15 -7.35 -12.55 -17.19
C GLU A 15 -7.82 -12.39 -15.75
N VAL A 16 -8.70 -11.43 -15.54
CA VAL A 16 -9.53 -11.36 -14.34
C VAL A 16 -10.86 -12.03 -14.67
N GLN A 17 -11.13 -13.16 -14.03
CA GLN A 17 -12.49 -13.70 -13.98
C GLN A 17 -13.27 -12.91 -12.92
N SER A 18 -13.94 -11.85 -13.34
CA SER A 18 -14.96 -11.21 -12.52
C SER A 18 -16.28 -11.98 -12.68
N ALA A 19 -17.17 -11.87 -11.69
CA ALA A 19 -18.49 -12.50 -11.76
C ALA A 19 -19.35 -11.99 -12.95
N ALA A 20 -18.97 -10.86 -13.55
CA ALA A 20 -19.73 -10.22 -14.63
C ALA A 20 -19.13 -10.49 -16.02
N HIS A 21 -17.79 -10.44 -16.19
CA HIS A 21 -17.11 -10.63 -17.48
C HIS A 21 -15.66 -11.08 -17.29
N GLU A 22 -15.09 -11.76 -18.31
CA GLU A 22 -13.64 -11.94 -18.46
C GLU A 22 -13.03 -10.62 -18.96
N GLU A 23 -12.24 -9.94 -18.12
CA GLU A 23 -11.50 -8.72 -18.48
C GLU A 23 -10.02 -9.07 -18.63
N ILE A 24 -9.42 -8.69 -19.75
CA ILE A 24 -7.96 -8.75 -19.94
C ILE A 24 -7.35 -7.52 -19.29
N VAL A 25 -6.47 -7.74 -18.32
CA VAL A 25 -5.75 -6.68 -17.63
C VAL A 25 -4.28 -6.75 -18.00
N HIS A 26 -3.73 -5.62 -18.46
CA HIS A 26 -2.31 -5.53 -18.75
C HIS A 26 -1.54 -5.22 -17.47
N PHE A 27 -0.41 -5.91 -17.24
CA PHE A 27 0.37 -5.67 -16.04
C PHE A 27 0.98 -4.26 -16.00
N CYS A 28 1.32 -3.70 -17.16
CA CYS A 28 1.89 -2.35 -17.27
C CYS A 28 0.93 -1.26 -16.76
N ASP A 29 -0.38 -1.51 -16.74
CA ASP A 29 -1.36 -0.53 -16.29
C ASP A 29 -1.33 -0.35 -14.76
N TYR A 30 -0.74 -1.31 -14.03
CA TYR A 30 -0.77 -1.34 -12.55
C TYR A 30 0.60 -1.57 -11.89
N ILE A 31 1.51 -2.28 -12.55
CA ILE A 31 2.85 -2.64 -12.06
C ILE A 31 3.87 -1.69 -12.69
N PRO A 32 4.41 -0.72 -11.93
CA PRO A 32 5.29 0.30 -12.49
C PRO A 32 6.69 -0.23 -12.83
N GLU A 33 7.32 0.40 -13.82
CA GLU A 33 8.67 0.04 -14.29
C GLU A 33 9.80 0.41 -13.32
N TYR A 34 9.55 1.34 -12.41
CA TYR A 34 10.50 1.70 -11.34
C TYR A 34 10.71 0.55 -10.33
N LEU A 35 9.82 -0.44 -10.29
CA LEU A 35 9.93 -1.56 -9.36
C LEU A 35 10.98 -2.57 -9.83
N GLN A 36 11.72 -3.13 -8.88
CA GLN A 36 12.68 -4.20 -9.20
C GLN A 36 11.98 -5.41 -9.85
N PRO A 37 12.64 -6.12 -10.79
CA PRO A 37 12.04 -7.25 -11.52
C PRO A 37 11.43 -8.34 -10.61
N ASP A 38 12.07 -8.58 -9.47
CA ASP A 38 11.59 -9.53 -8.46
C ASP A 38 10.29 -9.08 -7.80
N THR A 39 10.14 -7.79 -7.57
CA THR A 39 8.93 -7.18 -7.01
C THR A 39 7.80 -7.20 -8.04
N GLN A 40 8.10 -6.84 -9.30
CA GLN A 40 7.12 -6.99 -10.39
C GLN A 40 6.62 -8.43 -10.49
N ARG A 41 7.53 -9.43 -10.45
CA ARG A 41 7.15 -10.86 -10.46
C ARG A 41 6.28 -11.24 -9.26
N LYS A 42 6.57 -10.74 -8.06
CA LYS A 42 5.74 -10.98 -6.86
C LYS A 42 4.36 -10.38 -6.99
N LEU A 43 4.24 -9.17 -7.54
CA LEU A 43 2.96 -8.52 -7.82
C LEU A 43 2.15 -9.32 -8.84
N ARG A 44 2.76 -9.69 -9.99
CA ARG A 44 2.10 -10.56 -10.99
C ARG A 44 1.55 -11.83 -10.33
N LYS A 45 2.38 -12.54 -9.58
CA LYS A 45 1.97 -13.76 -8.86
C LYS A 45 0.89 -13.51 -7.81
N ALA A 46 0.93 -12.38 -7.11
CA ALA A 46 -0.08 -12.04 -6.10
C ALA A 46 -1.43 -11.76 -6.74
N ILE A 47 -1.44 -11.10 -7.90
CA ILE A 47 -2.65 -10.73 -8.65
C ILE A 47 -3.26 -11.94 -9.37
N THR A 48 -2.45 -12.77 -10.03
CA THR A 48 -2.94 -13.93 -10.81
C THR A 48 -3.08 -15.20 -10.01
N GLY A 49 -2.62 -15.22 -8.76
CA GLY A 49 -2.74 -16.40 -7.90
C GLY A 49 -4.19 -16.66 -7.53
N ASN A 50 -4.57 -17.94 -7.39
CA ASN A 50 -5.88 -18.31 -6.88
C ASN A 50 -6.14 -17.60 -5.55
N ILE A 51 -7.13 -16.72 -5.57
CA ILE A 51 -7.55 -15.94 -4.41
C ILE A 51 -8.37 -16.87 -3.53
N SER A 52 -7.79 -17.28 -2.41
CA SER A 52 -8.50 -18.08 -1.42
C SER A 52 -9.63 -17.28 -0.78
N GLU A 53 -10.64 -17.97 -0.26
CA GLU A 53 -11.78 -17.32 0.41
C GLU A 53 -11.34 -16.41 1.57
N LYS A 54 -10.25 -16.78 2.25
CA LYS A 54 -9.64 -15.96 3.30
C LYS A 54 -9.23 -14.57 2.80
N LEU A 55 -8.72 -14.46 1.57
CA LEU A 55 -8.29 -13.20 0.97
C LEU A 55 -9.47 -12.34 0.50
N ARG A 56 -10.70 -12.86 0.49
CA ARG A 56 -11.91 -12.13 0.08
C ARG A 56 -12.56 -11.30 1.17
N ILE A 57 -12.01 -11.34 2.39
CA ILE A 57 -12.59 -10.67 3.56
C ILE A 57 -12.66 -9.14 3.36
N PRO A 58 -13.85 -8.53 3.48
CA PRO A 58 -13.97 -7.08 3.50
C PRO A 58 -13.37 -6.47 4.76
N GLY A 59 -12.75 -5.31 4.62
CA GLY A 59 -12.15 -4.59 5.73
C GLY A 59 -11.49 -3.28 5.32
N TYR A 60 -10.54 -2.85 6.14
CA TYR A 60 -9.79 -1.62 5.96
C TYR A 60 -8.30 -1.94 5.94
N VAL A 61 -7.55 -1.22 5.10
CA VAL A 61 -6.09 -1.18 5.19
C VAL A 61 -5.70 0.16 5.76
N TYR A 62 -4.99 0.14 6.88
CA TYR A 62 -4.64 1.31 7.67
C TYR A 62 -3.13 1.54 7.70
N ALA A 63 -2.74 2.79 7.96
CA ALA A 63 -1.37 3.21 8.18
C ALA A 63 -1.25 3.90 9.55
N LEU A 64 -0.26 3.50 10.35
CA LEU A 64 0.06 4.17 11.63
C LEU A 64 1.43 4.83 11.54
N ASN A 65 1.56 6.01 12.11
CA ASN A 65 2.84 6.67 12.35
C ASN A 65 3.67 5.86 13.35
N VAL A 66 4.92 5.57 12.96
CA VAL A 66 5.91 4.90 13.79
C VAL A 66 7.01 5.91 14.10
N CYS A 67 7.25 6.18 15.39
CA CYS A 67 8.41 6.93 15.83
C CYS A 67 9.52 6.00 16.25
N ASP A 68 10.70 6.17 15.64
CA ASP A 68 11.94 5.58 16.11
C ASP A 68 12.88 6.75 16.49
N PRO A 69 13.17 6.96 17.79
CA PRO A 69 14.00 8.07 18.25
C PRO A 69 15.45 7.98 17.74
N GLU A 70 15.91 6.81 17.28
CA GLU A 70 17.25 6.62 16.72
C GLU A 70 17.29 6.73 15.18
N ILE A 71 16.15 7.03 14.55
CA ILE A 71 16.03 7.28 13.11
C ILE A 71 15.38 8.65 12.90
N GLU A 72 15.99 9.66 13.52
CA GLU A 72 15.65 11.05 13.27
C GLU A 72 15.82 11.35 11.76
N GLY A 73 14.77 11.92 11.14
CA GLY A 73 14.78 12.24 9.71
C GLY A 73 14.32 11.14 8.74
N LYS A 74 13.56 10.12 9.20
CA LYS A 74 12.82 9.19 8.30
C LYS A 74 11.31 9.25 8.52
N LEU A 75 10.54 8.90 7.50
CA LEU A 75 9.12 8.59 7.63
C LEU A 75 8.99 7.09 7.87
N SER A 76 8.50 6.66 9.04
CA SER A 76 8.23 5.25 9.30
C SER A 76 6.75 5.02 9.50
N LEU A 77 6.21 4.06 8.76
CA LEU A 77 4.78 3.75 8.75
C LEU A 77 4.58 2.26 8.96
N LYS A 78 3.61 1.92 9.80
CA LYS A 78 3.10 0.56 9.94
C LYS A 78 1.85 0.41 9.11
N ILE A 79 1.86 -0.49 8.13
CA ILE A 79 0.70 -0.77 7.29
C ILE A 79 0.09 -2.09 7.69
N GLY A 80 -1.21 -2.13 7.92
CA GLY A 80 -1.90 -3.38 8.25
C GLY A 80 -3.34 -3.41 7.78
N PHE A 81 -3.99 -4.56 7.89
CA PHE A 81 -5.44 -4.68 7.70
C PHE A 81 -6.21 -4.96 8.99
N SER A 82 -7.48 -4.54 9.01
CA SER A 82 -8.43 -4.86 10.06
C SER A 82 -9.89 -4.81 9.58
N LYS A 83 -10.77 -5.51 10.28
CA LYS A 83 -12.23 -5.32 10.15
C LYS A 83 -12.74 -4.09 10.92
N ASP A 84 -11.91 -3.57 11.82
CA ASP A 84 -12.18 -2.45 12.72
C ASP A 84 -10.84 -1.72 13.02
N VAL A 85 -10.68 -0.53 12.45
CA VAL A 85 -9.48 0.30 12.55
C VAL A 85 -9.33 0.86 13.95
N LYS A 86 -10.42 1.29 14.60
CA LYS A 86 -10.41 1.86 15.95
C LYS A 86 -9.89 0.86 16.97
N LYS A 87 -10.47 -0.34 16.98
CA LYS A 87 -10.01 -1.43 17.87
C LYS A 87 -8.55 -1.77 17.60
N ARG A 88 -8.16 -1.86 16.33
CA ARG A 88 -6.80 -2.21 15.93
C ARG A 88 -5.77 -1.16 16.32
N HIS A 89 -6.11 0.12 16.19
CA HIS A 89 -5.28 1.23 16.63
C HIS A 89 -5.05 1.17 18.15
N ALA A 90 -6.11 0.93 18.93
CA ALA A 90 -5.99 0.76 20.39
C ALA A 90 -5.14 -0.46 20.78
N GLU A 91 -5.26 -1.58 20.06
CA GLU A 91 -4.42 -2.76 20.26
C GLU A 91 -2.93 -2.45 20.04
N TRP A 92 -2.60 -1.74 18.97
CA TRP A 92 -1.20 -1.38 18.67
C TRP A 92 -0.64 -0.34 19.64
N LYS A 93 -1.43 0.65 20.07
CA LYS A 93 -1.05 1.57 21.14
C LYS A 93 -0.73 0.86 22.45
N LYS A 94 -1.36 -0.29 22.74
CA LYS A 94 -1.04 -1.12 23.91
C LYS A 94 0.18 -2.00 23.68
N LYS A 95 0.22 -2.69 22.55
CA LYS A 95 1.25 -3.71 22.25
C LYS A 95 2.61 -3.11 21.91
N CYS A 96 2.64 -1.95 21.28
CA CYS A 96 3.86 -1.29 20.81
C CYS A 96 3.80 0.21 21.14
N HIS A 97 3.59 0.50 22.42
CA HIS A 97 3.31 1.83 22.96
C HIS A 97 4.48 2.82 22.82
N SER A 98 5.73 2.34 22.74
CA SER A 98 6.90 3.21 22.60
C SER A 98 7.09 3.74 21.17
N SER A 99 6.62 2.97 20.17
CA SER A 99 6.90 3.24 18.76
C SER A 99 5.67 3.68 17.97
N ILE A 100 4.48 3.15 18.28
CA ILE A 100 3.24 3.51 17.58
C ILE A 100 2.66 4.77 18.18
N ARG A 101 2.48 5.81 17.35
CA ARG A 101 1.88 7.07 17.80
C ARG A 101 0.43 7.21 17.39
N ASP A 102 0.17 7.51 16.14
CA ASP A 102 -1.16 7.92 15.69
C ASP A 102 -1.51 7.27 14.37
N ILE A 103 -2.80 7.20 14.06
CA ILE A 103 -3.21 6.80 12.72
C ILE A 103 -2.86 7.90 11.72
N ARG A 104 -2.37 7.49 10.55
CA ARG A 104 -2.09 8.38 9.42
C ARG A 104 -3.21 8.34 8.37
N GLY A 105 -3.96 7.24 8.31
CA GLY A 105 -5.11 7.08 7.43
C GLY A 105 -5.49 5.61 7.22
N TRP A 106 -6.64 5.38 6.60
CA TRP A 106 -7.10 4.07 6.16
C TRP A 106 -7.93 4.14 4.87
N TRP A 107 -7.80 3.07 4.09
CA TRP A 107 -8.64 2.76 2.94
C TRP A 107 -9.94 2.10 3.41
N PRO A 108 -11.11 2.44 2.84
CA PRO A 108 -11.29 3.39 1.73
C PRO A 108 -11.36 4.87 2.14
N LEU A 109 -12.13 5.20 3.18
CA LEU A 109 -12.58 6.56 3.51
C LEU A 109 -11.51 7.67 3.34
N THR A 110 -10.53 7.72 4.25
CA THR A 110 -9.53 8.81 4.28
C THR A 110 -8.52 8.76 3.12
N ILE A 111 -8.49 7.66 2.36
CA ILE A 111 -7.55 7.49 1.24
C ILE A 111 -8.22 7.76 -0.13
N ILE A 112 -9.52 7.47 -0.29
CA ILE A 112 -10.26 7.78 -1.53
C ILE A 112 -10.67 9.23 -1.59
N GLU A 113 -11.20 9.78 -0.49
CA GLU A 113 -12.00 10.99 -0.55
C GLU A 113 -11.22 12.26 -0.96
N ASP A 114 -9.90 12.17 -1.17
CA ASP A 114 -9.00 13.28 -1.57
C ASP A 114 -9.26 14.59 -0.82
N LYS A 115 -9.82 14.46 0.38
CA LYS A 115 -9.88 15.52 1.35
C LYS A 115 -8.47 15.66 1.89
N ASP A 116 -8.03 16.89 2.01
CA ASP A 116 -6.88 17.27 2.83
C ASP A 116 -7.26 17.10 4.31
N ASP A 117 -7.68 15.88 4.68
CA ASP A 117 -7.97 15.51 6.04
C ASP A 117 -6.63 15.57 6.79
N ASP A 118 -6.49 16.59 7.62
CA ASP A 118 -5.37 16.71 8.53
C ASP A 118 -5.43 15.62 9.62
N GLU A 119 -4.33 15.46 10.36
CA GLU A 119 -4.25 14.45 11.41
C GLU A 119 -5.34 14.62 12.48
N ILE A 120 -5.81 15.85 12.71
CA ILE A 120 -6.88 16.17 13.65
C ILE A 120 -8.20 15.56 13.19
N SER A 121 -8.52 15.70 11.91
CA SER A 121 -9.74 15.17 11.30
C SER A 121 -9.76 13.64 11.33
N ILE A 122 -8.63 13.02 11.00
CA ILE A 122 -8.47 11.55 11.04
C ILE A 122 -8.66 11.02 12.47
N GLN A 123 -8.12 11.72 13.48
CA GLN A 123 -8.27 11.32 14.88
C GLN A 123 -9.70 11.45 15.35
N LYS A 124 -10.41 12.50 14.89
CA LYS A 124 -11.82 12.69 15.16
C LYS A 124 -12.66 11.56 14.55
N PHE A 125 -12.42 11.19 13.29
CA PHE A 125 -13.13 10.09 12.64
C PHE A 125 -12.96 8.76 13.40
N ILE A 126 -11.76 8.44 13.90
CA ILE A 126 -11.58 7.27 14.77
C ILE A 126 -12.34 7.42 16.09
N GLY A 127 -12.27 8.59 16.73
CA GLY A 127 -12.96 8.87 17.99
C GLY A 127 -14.45 8.61 17.88
N ASP A 128 -15.05 9.15 16.82
CA ASP A 128 -16.49 9.09 16.51
C ASP A 128 -16.93 7.75 15.88
N ASP A 129 -16.01 6.79 15.73
CA ASP A 129 -16.23 5.49 15.08
C ASP A 129 -16.72 5.60 13.62
N HIS A 130 -16.37 6.69 12.95
CA HIS A 130 -16.69 6.95 11.55
C HIS A 130 -15.64 6.27 10.65
N GLN A 131 -15.73 4.96 10.47
CA GLN A 131 -14.74 4.20 9.68
C GLN A 131 -15.07 4.12 8.17
N GLY A 132 -16.32 4.42 7.78
CA GLY A 132 -16.81 4.32 6.40
C GLY A 132 -17.19 2.90 5.98
N ILE A 133 -17.33 2.68 4.68
CA ILE A 133 -17.65 1.36 4.10
C ILE A 133 -16.37 0.54 3.95
N LYS A 134 -16.45 -0.76 4.23
CA LYS A 134 -15.32 -1.70 4.07
C LYS A 134 -14.98 -1.89 2.60
N GLY A 135 -13.68 -1.84 2.29
CA GLY A 135 -13.17 -2.23 0.99
C GLY A 135 -13.21 -3.75 0.80
N PRO A 136 -13.40 -4.26 -0.42
CA PRO A 136 -13.32 -5.69 -0.70
C PRO A 136 -11.88 -6.18 -0.52
N MET A 137 -11.74 -7.44 -0.11
CA MET A 137 -10.46 -8.15 -0.13
C MET A 137 -9.31 -7.46 0.61
N ALA A 138 -9.55 -6.93 1.82
CA ALA A 138 -8.60 -6.09 2.54
C ALA A 138 -7.26 -6.80 2.84
N GLU A 139 -7.27 -8.12 3.06
CA GLU A 139 -6.03 -8.90 3.27
C GLU A 139 -5.20 -9.00 1.97
N GLN A 140 -5.85 -9.13 0.81
CA GLN A 140 -5.16 -9.08 -0.47
C GLN A 140 -4.64 -7.67 -0.78
N LEU A 141 -5.40 -6.63 -0.42
CA LEU A 141 -4.96 -5.25 -0.54
C LEU A 141 -3.67 -5.02 0.26
N GLU A 142 -3.67 -5.41 1.54
CA GLU A 142 -2.48 -5.33 2.40
C GLU A 142 -1.28 -6.02 1.74
N ARG A 143 -1.47 -7.23 1.22
CA ARG A 143 -0.40 -7.99 0.56
C ARG A 143 0.19 -7.25 -0.64
N LEU A 144 -0.66 -6.71 -1.52
CA LEU A 144 -0.20 -5.98 -2.72
C LEU A 144 0.56 -4.70 -2.33
N VAL A 145 0.00 -3.95 -1.38
CA VAL A 145 0.62 -2.75 -0.82
C VAL A 145 1.98 -3.08 -0.18
N HIS A 146 2.07 -4.13 0.63
CA HIS A 146 3.31 -4.54 1.28
C HIS A 146 4.40 -4.91 0.27
N ILE A 147 4.04 -5.60 -0.82
CA ILE A 147 5.02 -5.97 -1.85
C ILE A 147 5.64 -4.71 -2.47
N GLU A 148 4.83 -3.72 -2.84
CA GLU A 148 5.29 -2.49 -3.47
C GLU A 148 6.01 -1.55 -2.50
N LEU A 149 5.42 -1.26 -1.32
CA LEU A 149 6.03 -0.38 -0.33
C LEU A 149 7.37 -0.90 0.19
N LYS A 150 7.56 -2.23 0.24
CA LYS A 150 8.85 -2.82 0.61
C LYS A 150 9.94 -2.46 -0.41
N ASP A 151 9.60 -2.48 -1.69
CA ASP A 151 10.52 -2.11 -2.77
C ASP A 151 10.83 -0.63 -2.72
N LEU A 152 9.79 0.21 -2.62
CA LEU A 152 9.94 1.66 -2.50
C LEU A 152 10.80 2.05 -1.30
N ALA A 153 10.55 1.50 -0.11
CA ALA A 153 11.34 1.80 1.09
C ALA A 153 12.80 1.30 0.98
N THR A 154 13.06 0.25 0.21
CA THR A 154 14.40 -0.34 0.08
C THR A 154 15.24 0.37 -0.98
N HIS A 155 14.64 0.69 -2.13
CA HIS A 155 15.34 1.20 -3.31
C HIS A 155 15.15 2.70 -3.52
N ALA A 156 14.15 3.29 -2.87
CA ALA A 156 13.77 4.69 -2.93
C ALA A 156 13.80 5.32 -4.34
N PRO A 157 13.14 4.71 -5.35
CA PRO A 157 12.98 5.32 -6.67
C PRO A 157 12.37 6.72 -6.62
N TYR A 158 11.53 6.98 -5.61
CA TYR A 158 10.88 8.26 -5.39
C TYR A 158 11.84 9.42 -5.08
N LEU A 159 13.12 9.15 -4.86
CA LEU A 159 14.16 10.17 -4.74
C LEU A 159 14.79 10.52 -6.10
N HIS A 160 14.45 9.79 -7.16
CA HIS A 160 14.95 10.06 -8.51
C HIS A 160 14.20 11.27 -9.11
N PRO A 161 14.89 12.23 -9.77
CA PRO A 161 14.26 13.43 -10.31
C PRO A 161 13.13 13.18 -11.32
N ASN A 162 13.18 12.06 -12.03
CA ASN A 162 12.17 11.68 -13.02
C ASN A 162 11.12 10.71 -12.47
N PHE A 163 11.01 10.53 -11.15
CA PHE A 163 9.95 9.68 -10.59
C PHE A 163 8.55 10.26 -10.93
N PRO A 164 7.55 9.44 -11.30
CA PRO A 164 7.55 7.98 -11.39
C PRO A 164 8.05 7.39 -12.72
N ASP A 165 8.36 8.22 -13.71
CA ASP A 165 8.80 7.84 -15.07
C ASP A 165 10.30 7.45 -15.11
N VAL A 166 10.68 6.51 -14.26
CA VAL A 166 12.06 5.98 -14.17
C VAL A 166 12.03 4.46 -14.28
N HIS A 167 13.01 3.90 -15.01
CA HIS A 167 13.17 2.46 -15.10
C HIS A 167 14.03 1.96 -13.94
N PHE A 168 13.76 0.75 -13.43
CA PHE A 168 14.45 0.21 -12.25
C PHE A 168 15.98 0.14 -12.38
N SER A 169 16.51 0.08 -13.61
CA SER A 169 17.94 0.06 -13.92
C SER A 169 18.64 1.38 -13.60
N ASP A 170 17.90 2.47 -13.63
CA ASP A 170 18.43 3.83 -13.51
C ASP A 170 18.50 4.27 -12.04
N ILE A 171 17.87 3.49 -11.15
CA ILE A 171 17.84 3.75 -9.71
C ILE A 171 19.19 3.36 -9.09
N PRO A 172 19.90 4.28 -8.44
CA PRO A 172 21.11 3.96 -7.71
C PRO A 172 20.85 2.95 -6.60
N ARG A 173 21.79 2.01 -6.40
CA ARG A 173 21.69 1.05 -5.30
C ARG A 173 21.94 1.77 -3.97
N LEU A 174 20.88 1.90 -3.18
CA LEU A 174 21.00 2.42 -1.81
C LEU A 174 21.48 1.34 -0.84
N PRO A 175 22.21 1.72 0.23
CA PRO A 175 22.58 0.81 1.29
C PRO A 175 21.33 0.27 1.97
N LYS A 176 21.29 -1.05 2.18
CA LYS A 176 20.17 -1.70 2.86
C LYS A 176 20.08 -1.24 4.30
N VAL A 177 18.98 -0.61 4.66
CA VAL A 177 18.65 -0.28 6.04
C VAL A 177 18.24 -1.57 6.76
N LYS A 178 18.93 -1.92 7.84
CA LYS A 178 18.57 -3.08 8.66
C LYS A 178 17.36 -2.74 9.53
N THR A 179 16.31 -3.55 9.47
CA THR A 179 15.18 -3.45 10.40
C THR A 179 15.63 -3.81 11.81
N LYS A 180 15.30 -2.97 12.79
CA LYS A 180 15.60 -3.22 14.20
C LYS A 180 14.55 -4.13 14.85
N PRO A 181 14.93 -4.89 15.89
CA PRO A 181 13.97 -5.59 16.74
C PRO A 181 13.15 -4.58 17.55
N CYS A 182 11.86 -4.84 17.72
CA CYS A 182 10.97 -3.99 18.50
C CYS A 182 11.16 -4.21 20.00
N PRO A 183 11.37 -3.13 20.80
CA PRO A 183 11.56 -3.25 22.24
C PRO A 183 10.30 -3.72 22.97
N ASP A 184 9.11 -3.34 22.50
CA ASP A 184 7.84 -3.67 23.13
C ASP A 184 7.30 -5.07 22.77
N CYS A 185 7.81 -5.65 21.68
CA CYS A 185 7.30 -6.92 21.11
C CYS A 185 8.29 -8.06 21.26
N ASN A 186 8.97 -8.18 22.40
CA ASN A 186 9.94 -9.24 22.71
C ASN A 186 11.00 -9.43 21.61
N GLY A 187 11.48 -8.32 21.04
CA GLY A 187 12.49 -8.34 19.98
C GLY A 187 11.98 -8.74 18.58
N THR A 188 10.66 -8.84 18.39
CA THR A 188 10.07 -9.16 17.08
C THR A 188 10.43 -8.09 16.05
N ARG A 189 10.75 -8.51 14.81
CA ARG A 189 10.93 -7.61 13.68
C ARG A 189 9.60 -7.45 12.93
N HIS A 190 9.02 -6.25 13.01
CA HIS A 190 7.80 -5.92 12.26
C HIS A 190 8.13 -5.82 10.77
N GLN A 191 7.70 -6.81 9.99
CA GLN A 191 7.88 -6.81 8.53
C GLN A 191 6.93 -5.82 7.84
N GLU A 192 5.89 -5.43 8.57
CA GLU A 192 4.85 -4.51 8.16
C GLU A 192 5.14 -3.04 8.53
N VAL A 193 6.36 -2.76 9.02
CA VAL A 193 6.88 -1.40 9.22
C VAL A 193 7.82 -1.05 8.06
N PHE A 194 7.52 0.05 7.40
CA PHE A 194 8.24 0.56 6.24
C PHE A 194 8.89 1.90 6.63
N SER A 195 10.19 2.02 6.41
CA SER A 195 10.96 3.23 6.70
C SER A 195 11.44 3.86 5.41
N PHE A 196 10.92 5.04 5.10
CA PHE A 196 11.25 5.83 3.93
C PHE A 196 12.31 6.86 4.28
N THR A 197 13.35 6.93 3.44
CA THR A 197 14.27 8.07 3.42
C THR A 197 13.48 9.32 3.07
N ARG A 198 13.62 10.40 3.86
CA ARG A 198 12.94 11.67 3.59
C ARG A 198 13.46 12.30 2.30
N VAL A 199 12.53 12.85 1.54
CA VAL A 199 12.82 13.76 0.44
C VAL A 199 13.42 15.02 1.06
N LYS A 200 14.54 15.51 0.53
CA LYS A 200 15.24 16.68 1.08
C LYS A 200 14.83 18.00 0.42
N GLU A 201 14.33 17.92 -0.81
CA GLU A 201 13.94 19.05 -1.64
C GLU A 201 13.07 18.55 -2.81
N GLY A 202 12.41 19.48 -3.51
CA GLY A 202 11.54 19.17 -4.65
C GLY A 202 10.08 18.98 -4.28
N GLU A 203 9.29 18.53 -5.25
CA GLU A 203 7.82 18.46 -5.15
C GLU A 203 7.30 17.52 -4.05
N PHE A 204 8.04 16.46 -3.75
CA PHE A 204 7.69 15.46 -2.73
C PHE A 204 8.17 15.81 -1.32
N PHE A 205 8.82 16.97 -1.13
CA PHE A 205 9.39 17.35 0.17
C PHE A 205 8.30 17.41 1.25
N GLY A 206 8.45 16.56 2.29
CA GLY A 206 7.51 16.47 3.40
C GLY A 206 6.16 15.85 3.04
N ARG A 207 5.97 15.41 1.79
CA ARG A 207 4.72 14.86 1.26
C ARG A 207 4.81 13.37 0.93
N GLU A 208 5.73 12.64 1.57
CA GLU A 208 5.96 11.24 1.24
C GLU A 208 4.74 10.36 1.59
N TRP A 209 3.90 10.79 2.54
CA TRP A 209 2.61 10.14 2.76
C TRP A 209 1.67 10.38 1.59
N GLU A 210 1.45 11.63 1.22
CA GLU A 210 0.46 12.10 0.24
C GLU A 210 0.77 11.58 -1.17
N ASP A 211 2.04 11.63 -1.56
CA ASP A 211 2.43 11.46 -2.96
C ASP A 211 3.12 10.11 -3.23
N ILE A 212 3.60 9.41 -2.20
CA ILE A 212 4.29 8.12 -2.36
C ILE A 212 3.50 6.97 -1.73
N VAL A 213 3.14 7.05 -0.45
CA VAL A 213 2.54 5.90 0.26
C VAL A 213 1.03 5.79 0.04
N LYS A 214 0.29 6.88 0.24
CA LYS A 214 -1.17 6.96 0.05
C LYS A 214 -1.56 6.55 -1.39
N PRO A 215 -0.84 6.97 -2.47
CA PRO A 215 -1.18 6.57 -3.83
C PRO A 215 -0.99 5.08 -4.09
N VAL A 216 -0.02 4.42 -3.45
CA VAL A 216 0.13 2.95 -3.57
C VAL A 216 -1.07 2.24 -2.96
N ILE A 217 -1.52 2.65 -1.77
CA ILE A 217 -2.71 2.07 -1.13
C ILE A 217 -3.94 2.32 -2.00
N ARG A 218 -4.10 3.56 -2.50
CA ARG A 218 -5.22 3.95 -3.39
C ARG A 218 -5.24 3.14 -4.68
N LYS A 219 -4.10 3.04 -5.37
CA LYS A 219 -3.97 2.29 -6.64
C LYS A 219 -4.44 0.85 -6.49
N TRP A 220 -3.91 0.12 -5.50
CA TRP A 220 -4.29 -1.27 -5.30
C TRP A 220 -5.71 -1.43 -4.77
N GLY A 221 -6.18 -0.48 -3.95
CA GLY A 221 -7.56 -0.46 -3.47
C GLY A 221 -8.56 -0.30 -4.62
N LEU A 222 -8.31 0.65 -5.53
CA LEU A 222 -9.11 0.87 -6.73
C LEU A 222 -9.03 -0.32 -7.69
N PHE A 223 -7.85 -0.92 -7.85
CA PHE A 223 -7.70 -2.16 -8.62
C PHE A 223 -8.64 -3.25 -8.11
N LEU A 224 -8.61 -3.54 -6.79
CA LEU A 224 -9.48 -4.56 -6.21
C LEU A 224 -10.96 -4.18 -6.29
N MET A 225 -11.29 -2.90 -6.11
CA MET A 225 -12.67 -2.43 -6.25
C MET A 225 -13.19 -2.60 -7.68
N LYS A 226 -12.38 -2.26 -8.69
CA LYS A 226 -12.78 -2.37 -10.11
C LYS A 226 -13.00 -3.82 -10.52
N HIS A 227 -12.09 -4.70 -10.12
CA HIS A 227 -11.97 -6.04 -10.70
C HIS A 227 -12.60 -7.14 -9.84
N PHE A 228 -12.82 -6.90 -8.54
CA PHE A 228 -13.22 -7.94 -7.59
C PHE A 228 -14.34 -7.53 -6.63
N SER A 229 -14.94 -6.35 -6.78
CA SER A 229 -16.20 -6.06 -6.06
C SER A 229 -17.30 -6.94 -6.64
N GLN A 230 -17.92 -7.78 -5.80
CA GLN A 230 -19.05 -8.62 -6.22
C GLN A 230 -20.35 -7.84 -6.45
N ASP A 231 -20.38 -6.54 -6.12
CA ASP A 231 -21.58 -5.71 -6.23
C ASP A 231 -21.49 -4.67 -7.35
N ARG A 232 -21.80 -5.11 -8.58
CA ARG A 232 -22.58 -4.34 -9.57
C ARG A 232 -23.37 -5.32 -10.41
N ILE A 233 -24.45 -5.85 -9.85
CA ILE A 233 -25.71 -6.36 -10.46
C ILE A 233 -26.34 -7.26 -9.38
N SER A 234 -27.12 -6.69 -8.47
CA SER A 234 -28.33 -7.30 -7.89
C SER A 234 -28.92 -6.39 -6.79
N SER A 235 -29.26 -5.15 -7.15
CA SER A 235 -30.20 -4.33 -6.38
C SER A 235 -30.70 -3.17 -7.25
N ALA A 236 -31.31 -3.55 -8.37
CA ALA A 236 -32.17 -2.69 -9.16
C ALA A 236 -33.22 -3.54 -9.89
N PHE A 237 -33.99 -4.34 -9.14
CA PHE A 237 -35.35 -4.79 -9.46
C PHE A 237 -36.07 -5.12 -8.16
#